data_AF-A0A3B9PBG9-F1
#
_entry.id   AF-A0A3B9PBG9-F1
#
_cell.length_a   1.000
_cell.length_b   1.000
_cell.length_c   1.000
_cell.angle_alpha   90.00
_cell.angle_beta   90.00
_cell.angle_gamma   90.00
#
_symmetry.space_group_name_H-M   'P 1'
#
loop_
_entity.id
_entity.type
_entity.pdbx_description
1 polymer ?
#
loop_
_entity_poly.entity_id
_entity_poly.type
_entity_poly.pdbx_seq_one_letter_code
_entity_poly.pdbx_strand_id
1 'polypeptide(L)'
;MPWPVTHVLTAEIFYDSFFSHLDHKEFIIGTCFPDIRYPARLNRKSTHIKHLPLANIQSQSAFRAGLLFHSYVDEMWNSLILEENAQIFEEIPDDQPMIHTMKVLQDKFLYVRIEGWNRIADYFGTPLPEERTYGASEAMIQRWHDLLANYLRKPPVIQDLEMLSISLSPEMIETIGTYYLTFQNNSKLTRVLSDYYDRAVAFYQEEKETHRLFM
;
A
#
# COMPACT_ATOMS: atom_id res chain seq x y z
N MET A 1 -1.18 -0.70 7.67
CA MET A 1 -1.57 -0.63 6.26
C MET A 1 -0.87 0.55 5.68
N PRO A 2 0.20 0.33 4.89
CA PRO A 2 0.88 1.38 4.16
C PRO A 2 -0.08 2.13 3.22
N TRP A 3 0.43 3.16 2.54
CA TRP A 3 -0.32 3.89 1.54
C TRP A 3 -0.02 3.36 0.12
N PRO A 4 -0.77 3.82 -0.92
CA PRO A 4 -0.75 3.18 -2.24
C PRO A 4 0.63 3.04 -2.89
N VAL A 5 1.57 3.98 -2.70
CA VAL A 5 2.90 3.89 -3.33
C VAL A 5 3.66 2.69 -2.77
N THR A 6 3.66 2.50 -1.45
CA THR A 6 4.33 1.37 -0.82
C THR A 6 3.71 0.03 -1.23
N HIS A 7 2.38 -0.03 -1.36
CA HIS A 7 1.69 -1.21 -1.88
C HIS A 7 2.08 -1.55 -3.32
N VAL A 8 2.02 -0.56 -4.22
CA VAL A 8 2.38 -0.74 -5.62
C VAL A 8 3.86 -1.09 -5.76
N LEU A 9 4.75 -0.39 -5.07
CA LEU A 9 6.18 -0.65 -5.10
C LEU A 9 6.50 -2.10 -4.71
N THR A 10 5.86 -2.60 -3.65
CA THR A 10 6.06 -3.98 -3.20
C THR A 10 5.47 -4.98 -4.21
N ALA A 11 4.33 -4.66 -4.83
CA ALA A 11 3.77 -5.47 -5.90
C ALA A 11 4.72 -5.57 -7.11
N GLU A 12 5.29 -4.45 -7.54
CA GLU A 12 6.25 -4.40 -8.67
C GLU A 12 7.53 -5.22 -8.38
N ILE A 13 8.04 -5.20 -7.15
CA ILE A 13 9.20 -6.04 -6.75
C ILE A 13 8.91 -7.53 -6.96
N PHE A 14 7.70 -7.98 -6.63
CA PHE A 14 7.34 -9.40 -6.67
C PHE A 14 6.76 -9.85 -8.02
N TYR A 15 6.23 -8.92 -8.82
CA TYR A 15 5.40 -9.24 -9.97
C TYR A 15 6.11 -10.14 -11.00
N ASP A 16 7.29 -9.75 -11.48
CA ASP A 16 7.94 -10.48 -12.58
C ASP A 16 8.24 -11.94 -12.26
N SER A 17 8.57 -12.25 -11.00
CA SER A 17 8.98 -13.61 -10.60
C SER A 17 7.84 -14.50 -10.14
N PHE A 18 6.76 -13.91 -9.62
CA PHE A 18 5.68 -14.69 -9.00
C PHE A 18 4.34 -14.52 -9.71
N PHE A 19 4.14 -13.43 -10.46
CA PHE A 19 2.83 -13.03 -10.99
C PHE A 19 2.86 -12.62 -12.47
N SER A 20 3.97 -12.82 -13.17
CA SER A 20 4.12 -12.45 -14.60
C SER A 20 3.18 -13.19 -15.54
N HIS A 21 2.53 -14.27 -15.07
CA HIS A 21 1.47 -14.97 -15.79
C HIS A 21 0.08 -14.33 -15.64
N LEU A 22 -0.08 -13.34 -14.77
CA LEU A 22 -1.34 -12.64 -14.51
C LEU A 22 -1.40 -11.30 -15.29
N ASP A 23 -2.58 -10.74 -15.51
CA ASP A 23 -2.68 -9.38 -16.05
C ASP A 23 -2.15 -8.35 -15.05
N HIS A 24 -1.14 -7.58 -15.47
CA HIS A 24 -0.45 -6.62 -14.59
C HIS A 24 -1.39 -5.52 -14.08
N LYS A 25 -2.24 -4.97 -14.96
CA LYS A 25 -3.14 -3.87 -14.62
C LYS A 25 -4.15 -4.34 -13.57
N GLU A 26 -4.77 -5.49 -13.80
CA GLU A 26 -5.74 -6.06 -12.87
C GLU A 26 -5.12 -6.40 -11.51
N PHE A 27 -3.91 -6.94 -11.50
CA PHE A 27 -3.16 -7.24 -10.27
C PHE A 27 -2.86 -5.96 -9.45
N ILE A 28 -2.41 -4.89 -10.09
CA ILE A 28 -2.15 -3.61 -9.41
C ILE A 28 -3.45 -3.00 -8.87
N ILE A 29 -4.54 -2.99 -9.66
CA ILE A 29 -5.85 -2.51 -9.18
C ILE A 29 -6.31 -3.33 -7.97
N GLY A 30 -6.19 -4.66 -8.04
CA GLY A 30 -6.48 -5.55 -6.93
C GLY A 30 -5.66 -5.24 -5.67
N THR A 31 -4.38 -4.92 -5.84
CA THR A 31 -3.47 -4.58 -4.73
C THR A 31 -3.89 -3.30 -4.00
N CYS A 32 -4.44 -2.31 -4.70
CA CYS A 32 -4.88 -1.05 -4.10
C CYS A 32 -6.37 -1.05 -3.68
N PHE A 33 -7.15 -2.07 -4.06
CA PHE A 33 -8.58 -2.11 -3.81
C PHE A 33 -8.98 -2.17 -2.32
N PRO A 34 -8.34 -2.97 -1.44
CA PRO A 34 -8.85 -3.23 -0.09
C PRO A 34 -9.08 -1.99 0.79
N ASP A 35 -8.35 -0.91 0.55
CA ASP A 35 -8.48 0.35 1.31
C ASP A 35 -9.73 1.16 0.95
N ILE A 36 -10.41 0.85 -0.16
CA ILE A 36 -11.75 1.41 -0.44
C ILE A 36 -12.75 1.09 0.70
N ARG A 37 -12.48 0.07 1.51
CA ARG A 37 -13.32 -0.31 2.64
C ARG A 37 -13.59 0.84 3.61
N TYR A 38 -12.66 1.77 3.76
CA TYR A 38 -12.81 2.89 4.68
C TYR A 38 -13.92 3.84 4.19
N PRO A 39 -13.83 4.44 2.98
CA PRO A 39 -14.90 5.29 2.47
C PRO A 39 -16.19 4.52 2.10
N ALA A 40 -16.08 3.27 1.66
CA ALA A 40 -17.24 2.44 1.30
C ALA A 40 -17.88 1.69 2.48
N ARG A 41 -17.32 1.81 3.70
CA ARG A 41 -17.77 1.12 4.92
C ARG A 41 -17.89 -0.40 4.77
N LEU A 42 -16.97 -1.01 4.01
CA LEU A 42 -16.93 -2.46 3.81
C LEU A 42 -16.32 -3.16 5.02
N ASN A 43 -16.75 -4.41 5.25
CA ASN A 43 -16.20 -5.23 6.33
C ASN A 43 -14.74 -5.60 6.02
N ARG A 44 -13.81 -5.35 6.95
CA ARG A 44 -12.40 -5.71 6.77
C ARG A 44 -12.19 -7.19 6.41
N LYS A 45 -13.01 -8.09 6.95
CA LYS A 45 -12.91 -9.54 6.68
C LYS A 45 -13.20 -9.92 5.23
N SER A 46 -13.89 -9.08 4.45
CA SER A 46 -14.14 -9.37 3.04
C SER A 46 -12.98 -9.00 2.12
N THR A 47 -12.07 -8.12 2.58
CA THR A 47 -10.95 -7.61 1.78
C THR A 47 -9.57 -7.96 2.33
N HIS A 48 -9.46 -8.44 3.57
CA HIS A 48 -8.18 -8.79 4.20
C HIS A 48 -8.19 -10.23 4.71
N ILE A 49 -7.44 -11.10 4.03
CA ILE A 49 -7.27 -12.50 4.41
C ILE A 49 -5.81 -12.69 4.83
N LYS A 50 -5.61 -13.15 6.07
CA LYS A 50 -4.29 -13.26 6.69
C LYS A 50 -3.62 -14.60 6.42
N HIS A 51 -2.28 -14.63 6.53
CA HIS A 51 -1.45 -15.83 6.55
C HIS A 51 -1.66 -16.75 5.34
N LEU A 52 -1.70 -16.17 4.15
CA LEU A 52 -1.77 -16.93 2.90
C LEU A 52 -0.37 -17.16 2.34
N PRO A 53 0.02 -18.42 2.09
CA PRO A 53 1.24 -18.72 1.34
C PRO A 53 1.22 -18.04 -0.04
N LEU A 54 2.36 -17.54 -0.50
CA LEU A 54 2.48 -16.85 -1.78
C LEU A 54 1.97 -17.72 -2.94
N ALA A 55 2.22 -19.03 -2.90
CA ALA A 55 1.71 -19.99 -3.89
C ALA A 55 0.17 -19.98 -4.01
N ASN A 56 -0.56 -19.80 -2.91
CA ASN A 56 -2.02 -19.71 -2.93
C ASN A 56 -2.52 -18.39 -3.54
N ILE A 57 -1.70 -17.34 -3.46
CA ILE A 57 -1.99 -16.04 -4.08
C ILE A 57 -1.77 -16.14 -5.60
N GLN A 58 -0.69 -16.80 -6.03
CA GLN A 58 -0.33 -16.98 -7.44
C GLN A 58 -1.37 -17.78 -8.26
N SER A 59 -2.15 -18.63 -7.58
CA SER A 59 -3.17 -19.47 -8.23
C SER A 59 -4.52 -18.77 -8.45
N GLN A 60 -4.64 -17.48 -8.13
CA GLN A 60 -5.90 -16.73 -8.24
C GLN A 60 -6.01 -15.98 -9.58
N SER A 61 -7.18 -15.38 -9.87
CA SER A 61 -7.30 -14.37 -10.93
C SER A 61 -6.42 -13.16 -10.61
N ALA A 62 -6.06 -12.35 -11.61
CA ALA A 62 -5.15 -11.23 -11.46
C ALA A 62 -5.58 -10.25 -10.36
N PHE A 63 -6.83 -9.75 -10.44
CA PHE A 63 -7.38 -8.86 -9.42
C PHE A 63 -7.45 -9.52 -8.03
N ARG A 64 -7.87 -10.79 -7.95
CA ARG A 64 -7.96 -11.50 -6.67
C ARG A 64 -6.58 -11.74 -6.06
N ALA A 65 -5.58 -12.09 -6.87
CA ALA A 65 -4.19 -12.22 -6.44
C ALA A 65 -3.68 -10.89 -5.86
N GLY A 66 -3.93 -9.78 -6.54
CA GLY A 66 -3.60 -8.43 -6.05
C GLY A 66 -4.27 -8.13 -4.71
N LEU A 67 -5.57 -8.41 -4.59
CA LEU A 67 -6.33 -8.19 -3.35
C LEU A 67 -5.75 -8.99 -2.17
N LEU A 68 -5.33 -10.23 -2.38
CA LEU A 68 -4.69 -11.03 -1.34
C LEU A 68 -3.26 -10.53 -1.06
N PHE A 69 -2.53 -10.13 -2.11
CA PHE A 69 -1.18 -9.59 -1.99
C PHE A 69 -1.15 -8.29 -1.17
N HIS A 70 -2.19 -7.46 -1.23
CA HIS A 70 -2.35 -6.33 -0.31
C HIS A 70 -2.17 -6.73 1.16
N SER A 71 -2.83 -7.82 1.59
CA SER A 71 -2.73 -8.32 2.97
C SER A 71 -1.32 -8.83 3.30
N TYR A 72 -0.63 -9.40 2.31
CA TYR A 72 0.77 -9.81 2.45
C TYR A 72 1.68 -8.59 2.68
N VAL A 73 1.49 -7.50 1.91
CA VAL A 73 2.21 -6.24 2.10
C VAL A 73 1.91 -5.64 3.47
N ASP A 74 0.67 -5.71 3.95
CA ASP A 74 0.31 -5.21 5.28
C ASP A 74 1.01 -5.95 6.41
N GLU A 75 1.06 -7.29 6.32
CA GLU A 75 1.76 -8.13 7.29
C GLU A 75 3.24 -7.79 7.31
N MET A 76 3.87 -7.69 6.13
CA MET A 76 5.27 -7.28 6.00
C MET A 76 5.51 -5.88 6.59
N TRP A 77 4.64 -4.91 6.31
CA TRP A 77 4.76 -3.56 6.82
C TRP A 77 4.63 -3.50 8.34
N ASN A 78 3.64 -4.19 8.92
CA ASN A 78 3.46 -4.20 10.38
C ASN A 78 4.67 -4.84 11.06
N SER A 79 5.18 -5.95 10.54
CA SER A 79 6.34 -6.63 11.10
C SER A 79 7.59 -5.75 11.04
N LEU A 80 7.90 -5.18 9.86
CA LEU A 80 9.10 -4.36 9.68
C LEU A 80 9.02 -3.01 10.42
N ILE A 81 7.90 -2.29 10.32
CA ILE A 81 7.81 -0.91 10.79
C ILE A 81 7.38 -0.83 12.25
N LEU A 82 6.41 -1.65 12.67
CA LEU A 82 5.84 -1.56 14.01
C LEU A 82 6.48 -2.51 15.01
N GLU A 83 6.93 -3.69 14.58
CA GLU A 83 7.48 -4.71 15.48
C GLU A 83 9.02 -4.61 15.53
N GLU A 84 9.71 -4.77 14.41
CA GLU A 84 11.18 -4.75 14.34
C GLU A 84 11.80 -3.37 14.63
N ASN A 85 11.03 -2.30 14.41
CA ASN A 85 11.46 -0.92 14.58
C ASN A 85 10.73 -0.17 15.70
N ALA A 86 10.10 -0.89 16.64
CA ALA A 86 9.31 -0.32 17.74
C ALA A 86 10.07 0.74 18.57
N GLN A 87 11.40 0.66 18.66
CA GLN A 87 12.26 1.65 19.33
C GLN A 87 12.22 3.06 18.70
N ILE A 88 11.61 3.22 17.52
CA ILE A 88 11.40 4.56 16.95
C ILE A 88 10.44 5.40 17.79
N PHE A 89 9.47 4.75 18.46
CA PHE A 89 8.45 5.40 19.30
C PHE A 89 9.00 5.96 20.62
N GLU A 90 10.27 5.73 20.93
CA GLU A 90 10.97 6.47 21.99
C GLU A 90 11.29 7.92 21.59
N GLU A 91 11.27 8.23 20.29
CA GLU A 91 11.65 9.54 19.73
C GLU A 91 10.52 10.27 19.00
N ILE A 92 9.42 9.59 18.71
CA ILE A 92 8.24 10.14 18.02
C ILE A 92 6.97 9.76 18.81
N PRO A 93 5.85 10.49 18.64
CA PRO A 93 4.60 10.14 19.29
C PRO A 93 4.15 8.72 18.97
N ASP A 94 3.73 7.96 19.98
CA ASP A 94 3.12 6.63 19.82
C ASP A 94 1.59 6.75 19.84
N ASP A 95 1.03 7.25 18.75
CA ASP A 95 -0.40 7.42 18.60
C ASP A 95 -0.89 7.21 17.16
N GLN A 96 -2.22 7.11 17.00
CA GLN A 96 -2.88 6.98 15.71
C GLN A 96 -2.43 8.02 14.66
N PRO A 97 -2.40 9.34 14.95
CA PRO A 97 -1.92 10.33 13.98
C PRO A 97 -0.50 10.07 13.50
N MET A 98 0.41 9.66 14.40
CA MET A 98 1.79 9.37 13.99
C MET A 98 1.85 8.15 13.08
N ILE A 99 1.09 7.09 13.36
CA ILE A 99 1.00 5.93 12.47
C ILE A 99 0.51 6.32 11.07
N HIS A 100 -0.46 7.24 10.96
CA HIS A 100 -0.88 7.78 9.66
C HIS A 100 0.23 8.60 9.00
N THR A 101 0.90 9.46 9.76
CA THR A 101 2.02 10.28 9.28
C THR A 101 3.15 9.44 8.70
N MET A 102 3.52 8.35 9.38
CA MET A 102 4.56 7.41 8.93
C MET A 102 4.25 6.83 7.54
N LYS A 103 2.98 6.48 7.26
CA LYS A 103 2.58 5.92 5.95
C LYS A 103 2.78 6.93 4.82
N VAL A 104 2.37 8.18 5.03
CA VAL A 104 2.50 9.24 4.01
C VAL A 104 3.96 9.60 3.76
N LEU A 105 4.75 9.71 4.84
CA LEU A 105 6.18 9.97 4.73
C LEU A 105 6.90 8.82 4.03
N GLN A 106 6.52 7.57 4.32
CA GLN A 106 7.11 6.43 3.64
C GLN A 106 6.81 6.45 2.14
N ASP A 107 5.56 6.65 1.75
CA ASP A 107 5.20 6.76 0.34
C ASP A 107 6.01 7.87 -0.36
N LYS A 108 6.20 9.02 0.29
CA LYS A 108 7.08 10.10 -0.21
C LYS A 108 8.52 9.62 -0.43
N PHE A 109 9.10 8.93 0.55
CA PHE A 109 10.49 8.47 0.48
C PHE A 109 10.69 7.33 -0.52
N LEU A 110 9.68 6.48 -0.68
CA LEU A 110 9.75 5.30 -1.53
C LEU A 110 9.33 5.56 -2.98
N TYR A 111 8.61 6.65 -3.27
CA TYR A 111 8.14 6.98 -4.62
C TYR A 111 9.26 6.97 -5.66
N VAL A 112 10.46 7.43 -5.31
CA VAL A 112 11.60 7.52 -6.23
C VAL A 112 12.25 6.16 -6.55
N ARG A 113 11.83 5.06 -5.92
CA ARG A 113 12.43 3.74 -6.07
C ARG A 113 12.06 3.03 -7.37
N ILE A 114 10.97 3.44 -8.02
CA ILE A 114 10.57 2.93 -9.33
C ILE A 114 10.16 4.08 -10.26
N GLU A 115 10.21 3.79 -11.55
CA GLU A 115 9.70 4.65 -12.60
C GLU A 115 8.32 4.17 -13.08
N GLY A 116 7.74 4.82 -14.08
CA GLY A 116 6.51 4.34 -14.71
C GLY A 116 5.21 4.66 -13.97
N TRP A 117 5.26 5.49 -12.92
CA TRP A 117 4.10 5.92 -12.15
C TRP A 117 2.93 6.47 -12.98
N ASN A 118 3.20 7.17 -14.08
CA ASN A 118 2.15 7.63 -14.99
C ASN A 118 1.34 6.46 -15.58
N ARG A 119 2.02 5.40 -16.03
CA ARG A 119 1.37 4.19 -16.56
C ARG A 119 0.55 3.48 -15.49
N ILE A 120 1.08 3.40 -14.27
CA ILE A 120 0.39 2.80 -13.12
C ILE A 120 -0.85 3.62 -12.76
N ALA A 121 -0.74 4.95 -12.70
CA ALA A 121 -1.87 5.83 -12.47
C ALA A 121 -2.98 5.66 -13.52
N ASP A 122 -2.61 5.45 -14.79
CA ASP A 122 -3.57 5.24 -15.88
C ASP A 122 -4.35 3.91 -15.76
N TYR A 123 -3.86 2.93 -14.98
CA TYR A 123 -4.62 1.70 -14.69
C TYR A 123 -5.95 1.99 -14.01
N PHE A 124 -5.98 3.03 -13.17
CA PHE A 124 -7.17 3.41 -12.43
C PHE A 124 -8.17 4.23 -13.27
N GLY A 125 -7.88 4.52 -14.55
CA GLY A 125 -8.82 5.25 -15.43
C GLY A 125 -10.11 4.50 -15.75
N THR A 126 -10.20 3.20 -15.49
CA THR A 126 -11.42 2.41 -15.72
C THR A 126 -11.57 1.33 -14.66
N PRO A 127 -12.64 1.35 -13.85
CA PRO A 127 -12.96 0.28 -12.90
C PRO A 127 -13.16 -1.08 -13.56
N LEU A 128 -12.75 -2.13 -12.86
CA LEU A 128 -12.97 -3.52 -13.24
C LEU A 128 -14.37 -3.99 -12.82
N PRO A 129 -15.01 -4.88 -13.59
CA PRO A 129 -16.29 -5.48 -13.19
C PRO A 129 -16.22 -6.21 -11.84
N GLU A 130 -15.09 -6.85 -11.53
CA GLU A 130 -14.91 -7.65 -10.30
C GLU A 130 -15.02 -6.80 -9.02
N GLU A 131 -14.63 -5.53 -9.06
CA GLU A 131 -14.70 -4.62 -7.90
C GLU A 131 -16.13 -4.45 -7.37
N ARG A 132 -17.11 -4.49 -8.27
CA ARG A 132 -18.54 -4.32 -7.95
C ARG A 132 -19.08 -5.47 -7.09
N THR A 133 -18.41 -6.61 -7.08
CA THR A 133 -18.83 -7.79 -6.32
C THR A 133 -18.64 -7.64 -4.80
N TYR A 134 -17.89 -6.62 -4.36
CA TYR A 134 -17.59 -6.37 -2.93
C TYR A 134 -18.57 -5.42 -2.24
N GLY A 135 -19.61 -4.95 -2.94
CA GLY A 135 -20.69 -4.14 -2.37
C GLY A 135 -20.42 -2.63 -2.28
N ALA A 136 -19.30 -2.15 -2.82
CA ALA A 136 -19.10 -0.71 -3.03
C ALA A 136 -19.98 -0.22 -4.20
N SER A 137 -20.53 1.00 -4.10
CA SER A 137 -21.27 1.60 -5.19
C SER A 137 -20.35 1.97 -6.36
N GLU A 138 -20.86 1.96 -7.58
CA GLU A 138 -20.08 2.34 -8.77
C GLU A 138 -19.45 3.74 -8.63
N ALA A 139 -20.22 4.70 -8.08
CA ALA A 139 -19.74 6.04 -7.81
C ALA A 139 -18.58 6.08 -6.79
N MET A 140 -18.61 5.20 -5.78
CA MET A 140 -17.53 5.10 -4.80
C MET A 140 -16.28 4.46 -5.39
N ILE A 141 -16.44 3.41 -6.20
CA ILE A 141 -15.33 2.77 -6.93
C ILE A 141 -14.66 3.79 -7.86
N GLN A 142 -15.44 4.52 -8.65
CA GLN A 142 -14.90 5.56 -9.54
C GLN A 142 -14.17 6.65 -8.75
N ARG A 143 -14.76 7.14 -7.65
CA ARG A 143 -14.11 8.15 -6.79
C ARG A 143 -12.79 7.63 -6.21
N TRP A 144 -12.75 6.38 -5.77
CA TRP A 144 -11.53 5.75 -5.26
C TRP A 144 -10.44 5.67 -6.33
N HIS A 145 -10.82 5.27 -7.54
CA HIS A 145 -9.96 5.25 -8.72
C HIS A 145 -9.38 6.64 -9.04
N ASP A 146 -10.22 7.67 -9.07
CA ASP A 146 -9.79 9.04 -9.36
C ASP A 146 -8.79 9.55 -8.32
N LEU A 147 -9.00 9.21 -7.03
CA LEU A 147 -8.09 9.55 -5.94
C LEU A 147 -6.73 8.83 -6.10
N LEU A 148 -6.74 7.52 -6.37
CA LEU A 148 -5.52 6.73 -6.58
C LEU A 148 -4.74 7.23 -7.80
N ALA A 149 -5.42 7.47 -8.92
CA ALA A 149 -4.80 7.99 -10.13
C ALA A 149 -4.12 9.35 -9.88
N ASN A 150 -4.80 10.27 -9.19
CA ASN A 150 -4.24 11.58 -8.88
C ASN A 150 -3.05 11.49 -7.90
N TYR A 151 -3.15 10.61 -6.89
CA TYR A 151 -2.10 10.40 -5.90
C TYR A 151 -0.83 9.81 -6.53
N LEU A 152 -0.98 8.73 -7.32
CA LEU A 152 0.15 8.00 -7.89
C LEU A 152 0.84 8.71 -9.05
N ARG A 153 0.23 9.75 -9.64
CA ARG A 153 0.81 10.45 -10.81
C ARG A 153 1.99 11.37 -10.45
N LYS A 154 2.16 11.69 -9.17
CA LYS A 154 3.16 12.65 -8.68
C LYS A 154 3.78 12.15 -7.38
N PRO A 155 5.01 12.59 -7.05
CA PRO A 155 5.56 12.36 -5.71
C PRO A 155 4.61 12.91 -4.63
N PRO A 156 4.36 12.16 -3.54
CA PRO A 156 3.47 12.60 -2.47
C PRO A 156 3.92 13.92 -1.83
N VAL A 157 2.95 14.83 -1.65
CA VAL A 157 3.11 16.12 -0.96
C VAL A 157 2.09 16.27 0.16
N ILE A 158 2.28 17.26 1.04
CA ILE A 158 1.39 17.46 2.20
C ILE A 158 -0.07 17.69 1.80
N GLN A 159 -0.33 18.28 0.64
CA GLN A 159 -1.70 18.49 0.14
C GLN A 159 -2.42 17.17 -0.16
N ASP A 160 -1.68 16.08 -0.37
CA ASP A 160 -2.28 14.76 -0.61
C ASP A 160 -2.89 14.15 0.66
N LEU A 161 -2.66 14.75 1.84
CA LEU A 161 -3.41 14.43 3.06
C LEU A 161 -4.92 14.63 2.88
N GLU A 162 -5.35 15.45 1.92
CA GLU A 162 -6.77 15.60 1.59
C GLU A 162 -7.43 14.26 1.21
N MET A 163 -6.67 13.27 0.69
CA MET A 163 -7.25 11.95 0.42
C MET A 163 -7.80 11.27 1.67
N LEU A 164 -7.30 11.63 2.86
CA LEU A 164 -7.79 11.09 4.13
C LEU A 164 -9.18 11.64 4.52
N SER A 165 -9.62 12.77 3.96
CA SER A 165 -10.91 13.39 4.29
C SER A 165 -12.11 12.51 3.96
N ILE A 166 -11.90 11.48 3.12
CA ILE A 166 -12.92 10.48 2.80
C ILE A 166 -13.20 9.52 3.96
N SER A 167 -12.30 9.43 4.95
CA SER A 167 -12.40 8.43 6.02
C SER A 167 -12.02 8.92 7.42
N LEU A 168 -11.35 10.06 7.57
CA LEU A 168 -10.90 10.62 8.85
C LEU A 168 -11.57 11.97 9.15
N SER A 169 -11.59 12.35 10.44
CA SER A 169 -12.08 13.67 10.85
C SER A 169 -11.09 14.79 10.49
N PRO A 170 -11.57 16.05 10.33
CA PRO A 170 -10.68 17.18 10.06
C PRO A 170 -9.60 17.39 11.14
N GLU A 171 -9.94 17.24 12.42
CA GLU A 171 -8.99 17.35 13.55
C GLU A 171 -7.87 16.31 13.48
N MET A 172 -8.21 15.08 13.09
CA MET A 172 -7.26 13.99 12.88
C MET A 172 -6.29 14.34 11.74
N ILE A 173 -6.80 14.88 10.63
CA ILE A 173 -6.00 15.28 9.46
C ILE A 173 -5.08 16.46 9.80
N GLU A 174 -5.57 17.44 10.58
CA GLU A 174 -4.75 18.57 11.06
C GLU A 174 -3.58 18.09 11.93
N THR A 175 -3.83 17.13 12.82
CA THR A 175 -2.78 16.53 13.66
C THR A 175 -1.75 15.79 12.81
N ILE A 176 -2.21 14.99 11.82
CA ILE A 176 -1.33 14.31 10.85
C ILE A 176 -0.48 15.33 10.07
N GLY A 177 -1.08 16.44 9.63
CA GLY A 177 -0.38 17.51 8.93
C GLY A 177 0.71 18.16 9.78
N THR A 178 0.42 18.38 11.07
CA THR A 178 1.40 18.87 12.03
C THR A 178 2.58 17.91 12.16
N TYR A 179 2.31 16.63 12.40
CA TYR A 179 3.35 15.61 12.51
C TYR A 179 4.15 15.43 11.22
N TYR A 180 3.51 15.47 10.06
CA TYR A 180 4.18 15.43 8.77
C TYR A 180 5.21 16.56 8.68
N LEU A 181 4.82 17.81 8.98
CA LEU A 181 5.72 18.96 8.90
C LEU A 181 6.87 18.86 9.90
N THR A 182 6.59 18.39 11.11
CA THR A 182 7.58 18.19 12.18
C THR A 182 8.60 17.11 11.84
N PHE A 183 8.15 15.97 11.30
CA PHE A 183 8.99 14.76 11.17
C PHE A 183 9.47 14.46 9.76
N GLN A 184 9.05 15.18 8.72
CA GLN A 184 9.46 14.92 7.33
C GLN A 184 10.97 14.97 7.07
N ASN A 185 11.74 15.61 7.95
CA ASN A 185 13.21 15.71 7.87
C ASN A 185 13.91 14.99 9.04
N ASN A 186 13.19 14.19 9.83
CA ASN A 186 13.78 13.42 10.92
C ASN A 186 14.59 12.25 10.34
N SER A 187 15.92 12.30 10.47
CA SER A 187 16.82 11.34 9.83
C SER A 187 16.64 9.90 10.30
N LYS A 188 16.34 9.68 11.59
CA LYS A 188 16.09 8.33 12.14
C LYS A 188 14.81 7.76 11.55
N LEU A 189 13.73 8.53 11.52
CA LEU A 189 12.46 8.12 10.93
C LEU A 189 12.60 7.88 9.43
N THR A 190 13.27 8.79 8.69
CA THR A 190 13.52 8.62 7.26
C THR A 190 14.26 7.32 6.98
N ARG A 191 15.28 6.98 7.77
CA ARG A 191 15.99 5.71 7.66
C ARG A 191 15.04 4.52 7.87
N VAL A 192 14.33 4.47 9.00
CA VAL A 192 13.39 3.38 9.30
C VAL A 192 12.37 3.16 8.17
N LEU A 193 11.78 4.24 7.66
CA LEU A 193 10.76 4.15 6.62
C LEU A 193 11.36 3.78 5.24
N SER A 194 12.57 4.25 4.94
CA SER A 194 13.24 3.97 3.65
C SER A 194 13.85 2.56 3.59
N ASP A 195 14.32 2.04 4.72
CA ASP A 195 14.92 0.70 4.84
C ASP A 195 13.91 -0.41 4.51
N TYR A 196 12.60 -0.11 4.57
CA TYR A 196 11.54 -1.02 4.13
C TYR A 196 11.78 -1.56 2.72
N TYR A 197 12.24 -0.73 1.77
CA TYR A 197 12.48 -1.18 0.39
C TYR A 197 13.54 -2.27 0.32
N ASP A 198 14.69 -2.04 0.97
CA ASP A 198 15.79 -3.00 0.96
C ASP A 198 15.39 -4.32 1.66
N ARG A 199 14.57 -4.23 2.72
CA ARG A 199 13.99 -5.40 3.40
C ARG A 199 12.97 -6.13 2.53
N ALA A 200 12.10 -5.42 1.81
CA ALA A 200 11.15 -6.02 0.88
C ALA A 200 11.86 -6.76 -0.27
N VAL A 201 12.96 -6.18 -0.78
CA VAL A 201 13.82 -6.84 -1.78
C VAL A 201 14.50 -8.08 -1.19
N ALA A 202 14.99 -8.02 0.05
CA ALA A 202 15.59 -9.19 0.72
C ALA A 202 14.57 -10.33 0.88
N PHE A 203 13.36 -10.04 1.37
CA PHE A 203 12.27 -11.02 1.47
C PHE A 203 11.91 -11.63 0.11
N TYR A 204 11.85 -10.81 -0.93
CA TYR A 204 11.65 -11.30 -2.30
C TYR A 204 12.73 -12.33 -2.71
N GLN A 205 14.00 -12.09 -2.40
CA GLN A 205 15.06 -13.03 -2.75
C GLN A 205 14.93 -14.35 -1.97
N GLU A 206 14.62 -14.28 -0.67
CA GLU A 206 14.41 -15.46 0.17
C GLU A 206 13.23 -16.33 -0.33
N GLU A 207 12.12 -15.69 -0.68
CA GLU A 207 10.94 -16.36 -1.27
C GLU A 207 11.27 -17.02 -2.60
N LYS A 208 12.08 -16.35 -3.44
CA LYS A 208 12.48 -16.84 -4.76
C LYS A 208 13.41 -18.04 -4.65
N GLU A 209 14.35 -18.01 -3.70
CA GLU A 209 15.24 -19.14 -3.41
C GLU A 209 14.45 -20.33 -2.88
N THR A 210 13.53 -20.10 -1.94
CA THR A 210 12.64 -21.13 -1.40
C THR A 210 11.82 -21.78 -2.51
N HIS A 211 11.19 -21.00 -3.40
CA HIS A 211 10.42 -21.53 -4.52
C HIS A 211 11.26 -22.39 -5.47
N ARG A 212 12.52 -22.01 -5.75
CA ARG A 212 13.41 -22.79 -6.62
C ARG A 212 13.79 -24.16 -6.05
N LEU A 213 13.81 -24.32 -4.72
CA LEU A 213 14.16 -25.58 -4.08
C LEU A 213 13.00 -26.60 -4.10
N PHE A 214 11.77 -26.15 -4.34
CA PHE A 214 10.57 -26.99 -4.31
C PHE A 214 9.92 -27.21 -5.70
N MET A 215 10.54 -26.75 -6.78
CA MET A 215 10.19 -27.07 -8.18
C MET A 215 11.15 -28.11 -8.76
#